data_AF-A0A932CQW4-F1
#
_entry.id   AF-A0A932CQW4-F1
#
_cell.length_a   1.000
_cell.length_b   1.000
_cell.length_c   1.000
_cell.angle_alpha   90.00
_cell.angle_beta   90.00
_cell.angle_gamma   90.00
#
_symmetry.space_group_name_H-M   'P 1'
#
loop_
_entity.id
_entity.type
_entity.pdbx_description
1 polymer ?
#
loop_
_entity_poly.entity_id
_entity_poly.type
_entity_poly.pdbx_seq_one_letter_code
_entity_poly.pdbx_strand_id
1 'polypeptide(L)'
;MRRARRSVVSLVVALGGWVWVLAGPGIPLPAMGGEWLGLKIGKSTLEDAKRLLGGAIQEQPDYWVFRGEGIQDRLNPDTVQVNIDPDSKVIRGIFVFPLWGVTNADIRKYFKKKGEVTTYGAFLDGIGGNYGAGTRCGQKLHYMQLENMCEVYEKEGALVIYDSRDLASEQEVVKLVLFCGQ
;
A
#
# COMPACT_ATOMS: atom_id res chain seq x y z
N MET A 1 -39.22 -28.31 -20.65
CA MET A 1 -38.03 -28.13 -19.79
C MET A 1 -37.14 -27.07 -20.41
N ARG A 2 -36.84 -26.00 -19.65
CA ARG A 2 -36.11 -24.81 -20.08
C ARG A 2 -34.60 -25.04 -19.99
N ARG A 3 -33.86 -24.72 -21.05
CA ARG A 3 -32.51 -24.14 -20.96
C ARG A 3 -32.23 -23.33 -22.22
N ALA A 4 -32.74 -22.11 -22.24
CA ALA A 4 -32.25 -21.08 -23.14
C ALA A 4 -30.77 -20.82 -22.77
N ARG A 5 -29.85 -21.24 -23.64
CA ARG A 5 -28.49 -20.71 -23.63
C ARG A 5 -28.62 -19.24 -24.03
N ARG A 6 -28.58 -18.33 -23.04
CA ARG A 6 -28.42 -16.90 -23.31
C ARG A 6 -27.00 -16.71 -23.83
N SER A 7 -26.92 -16.44 -25.13
CA SER A 7 -25.76 -15.90 -25.82
C SER A 7 -25.20 -14.71 -25.04
N VAL A 8 -23.92 -14.76 -24.69
CA VAL A 8 -23.18 -13.57 -24.27
C VAL A 8 -22.90 -12.80 -25.56
N VAL A 9 -23.79 -11.86 -25.85
CA VAL A 9 -23.57 -10.86 -26.91
C VAL A 9 -22.62 -9.84 -26.32
N SER A 10 -21.33 -9.93 -26.66
CA SER A 10 -20.39 -8.84 -26.40
C SER A 10 -20.72 -7.70 -27.34
N LEU A 11 -21.39 -6.68 -26.82
CA LEU A 11 -21.65 -5.44 -27.53
C LEU A 11 -20.37 -4.59 -27.49
N VAL A 12 -19.62 -4.61 -28.60
CA VAL A 12 -18.54 -3.66 -28.85
C VAL A 12 -19.17 -2.40 -29.41
N VAL A 13 -19.27 -1.35 -28.59
CA VAL A 13 -19.53 0.00 -29.09
C VAL A 13 -18.17 0.67 -29.28
N ALA A 14 -17.69 0.65 -30.51
CA ALA A 14 -16.51 1.39 -30.94
C ALA A 14 -16.96 2.63 -31.70
N LEU A 15 -17.09 3.77 -31.02
CA LEU A 15 -17.12 5.09 -31.64
C LEU A 15 -16.42 6.08 -30.70
N GLY A 16 -15.15 6.39 -31.02
CA GLY A 16 -14.46 7.60 -30.56
C GLY A 16 -14.15 7.70 -29.06
N GLY A 17 -12.95 7.27 -28.68
CA GLY A 17 -12.32 7.61 -27.39
C GLY A 17 -12.42 6.48 -26.35
N TRP A 18 -11.27 5.86 -26.07
CA TRP A 18 -10.94 5.13 -24.83
C TRP A 18 -12.11 4.37 -24.18
N VAL A 19 -12.31 3.12 -24.59
CA VAL A 19 -13.18 2.18 -23.88
C VAL A 19 -12.49 1.79 -22.56
N TRP A 20 -13.01 2.30 -21.45
CA TRP A 20 -12.65 1.84 -20.11
C TRP A 20 -13.56 0.67 -19.72
N VAL A 21 -12.98 -0.52 -19.63
CA VAL A 21 -13.60 -1.65 -18.94
C VAL A 21 -13.33 -1.46 -17.44
N LEU A 22 -14.25 -0.82 -16.72
CA LEU A 22 -14.21 -0.76 -15.25
C LEU A 22 -14.97 -1.96 -14.68
N ALA A 23 -14.32 -3.11 -14.74
CA ALA A 23 -14.71 -4.29 -13.98
C ALA A 23 -13.44 -5.02 -13.55
N GLY A 24 -12.78 -4.47 -12.52
CA GLY A 24 -11.73 -5.16 -11.78
C GLY A 24 -12.16 -5.29 -10.32
N PRO A 25 -12.35 -6.51 -9.77
CA PRO A 25 -12.45 -6.68 -8.32
C PRO A 25 -11.14 -6.20 -7.69
N GLY A 26 -11.22 -5.60 -6.50
CA GLY A 26 -10.05 -5.13 -5.75
C GLY A 26 -8.97 -6.19 -5.76
N ILE A 27 -7.76 -5.82 -6.19
CA ILE A 27 -6.62 -6.73 -6.26
C ILE A 27 -6.40 -7.24 -4.84
N PRO A 28 -6.50 -8.56 -4.60
CA PRO A 28 -6.16 -9.12 -3.31
C PRO A 28 -4.65 -8.99 -3.16
N LEU A 29 -4.22 -8.01 -2.37
CA LEU A 29 -2.89 -8.05 -1.78
C LEU A 29 -2.78 -9.38 -1.00
N PRO A 30 -1.59 -9.99 -0.91
CA PRO A 30 -1.40 -11.19 -0.10
C PRO A 30 -2.02 -10.97 1.28
N ALA A 31 -2.52 -12.04 1.88
CA ALA A 31 -3.26 -12.05 3.15
C ALA A 31 -2.39 -11.61 4.33
N MET A 32 -2.07 -10.33 4.32
CA MET A 32 -1.15 -9.66 5.21
C MET A 32 -2.03 -9.17 6.35
N GLY A 33 -1.91 -9.78 7.53
CA GLY A 33 -2.67 -9.39 8.72
C GLY A 33 -2.17 -8.06 9.28
N GLY A 34 -1.89 -7.07 8.42
CA GLY A 34 -1.12 -5.88 8.71
C GLY A 34 -1.64 -5.17 9.95
N GLU A 35 -0.71 -4.85 10.84
CA GLU A 35 -0.98 -4.05 12.03
C GLU A 35 0.16 -3.05 12.21
N TRP A 36 -0.21 -1.79 12.42
CA TRP A 36 0.73 -0.74 12.79
C TRP A 36 0.15 0.11 13.91
N LEU A 37 0.89 0.24 15.01
CA LEU A 37 0.45 0.93 16.24
C LEU A 37 -0.94 0.51 16.75
N GLY A 38 -1.29 -0.79 16.60
CA GLY A 38 -2.60 -1.31 16.99
C GLY A 38 -3.72 -1.07 15.98
N LEU A 39 -3.47 -0.32 14.89
CA LEU A 39 -4.41 -0.20 13.77
C LEU A 39 -4.33 -1.45 12.91
N LYS A 40 -5.41 -2.22 12.90
CA LYS A 40 -5.51 -3.50 12.18
C LYS A 40 -6.18 -3.27 10.83
N ILE A 41 -5.51 -3.63 9.74
CA ILE A 41 -6.07 -3.51 8.40
C ILE A 41 -7.35 -4.39 8.28
N GLY A 42 -8.39 -3.84 7.65
CA GLY A 42 -9.70 -4.49 7.50
C GLY A 42 -10.57 -4.51 8.76
N LYS A 43 -10.10 -3.96 9.89
CA LYS A 43 -10.83 -3.96 11.17
C LYS A 43 -10.91 -2.58 11.81
N SER A 44 -9.80 -1.87 11.89
CA SER A 44 -9.75 -0.51 12.43
C SER A 44 -10.42 0.47 11.47
N THR A 45 -10.97 1.54 12.02
CA THR A 45 -11.68 2.58 11.28
C THR A 45 -10.84 3.86 11.19
N LEU A 46 -11.26 4.79 10.33
CA LEU A 46 -10.69 6.13 10.28
C LEU A 46 -10.73 6.83 11.66
N GLU A 47 -11.77 6.61 12.46
CA GLU A 47 -11.88 7.20 13.79
C GLU A 47 -10.82 6.65 14.76
N ASP A 48 -10.46 5.37 14.64
CA ASP A 48 -9.34 4.80 15.40
C ASP A 48 -8.01 5.46 15.02
N ALA A 49 -7.80 5.69 13.72
CA ALA A 49 -6.62 6.40 13.23
C ALA A 49 -6.57 7.84 13.73
N LYS A 50 -7.68 8.60 13.69
CA LYS A 50 -7.73 9.98 14.21
C LYS A 50 -7.41 10.05 15.70
N ARG A 51 -7.95 9.12 16.49
CA ARG A 51 -7.69 9.07 17.93
C ARG A 51 -6.20 8.83 18.23
N LEU A 52 -5.52 8.07 17.38
CA LEU A 52 -4.13 7.70 17.56
C LEU A 52 -3.14 8.71 16.97
N LEU A 53 -3.45 9.22 15.78
CA LEU A 53 -2.56 10.04 14.95
C LEU A 53 -2.89 11.54 15.03
N GLY A 54 -4.00 11.90 15.66
CA GLY A 54 -4.45 13.28 15.80
C GLY A 54 -5.13 13.83 14.54
N GLY A 55 -4.91 15.11 14.26
CA GLY A 55 -5.52 15.81 13.12
C GLY A 55 -4.83 15.48 11.80
N ALA A 56 -5.62 15.17 10.78
CA ALA A 56 -5.11 15.03 9.42
C ALA A 56 -4.73 16.39 8.83
N ILE A 57 -3.65 16.41 8.05
CA ILE A 57 -3.24 17.57 7.25
C ILE A 57 -3.86 17.57 5.86
N GLN A 58 -4.38 16.43 5.42
CA GLN A 58 -5.12 16.29 4.17
C GLN A 58 -6.16 15.19 4.31
N GLU A 59 -7.36 15.49 3.81
CA GLU A 59 -8.50 14.57 3.83
C GLU A 59 -9.01 14.37 2.41
N GLN A 60 -9.20 13.12 2.02
CA GLN A 60 -9.86 12.72 0.77
C GLN A 60 -10.91 11.64 1.07
N PRO A 61 -11.86 11.39 0.15
CA PRO A 61 -12.93 10.42 0.39
C PRO A 61 -12.44 9.01 0.77
N ASP A 62 -11.28 8.62 0.26
CA ASP A 62 -10.71 7.28 0.31
C ASP A 62 -9.30 7.22 0.96
N TYR A 63 -8.72 8.35 1.34
CA TYR A 63 -7.47 8.36 2.10
C TYR A 63 -7.26 9.66 2.89
N TRP A 64 -6.53 9.57 3.99
CA TRP A 64 -6.24 10.68 4.89
C TRP A 64 -4.74 10.70 5.20
N VAL A 65 -4.16 11.90 5.31
CA VAL A 65 -2.72 12.08 5.56
C VAL A 65 -2.51 12.79 6.89
N PHE A 66 -1.60 12.27 7.70
CA PHE A 66 -1.28 12.73 9.05
C PHE A 66 0.21 13.08 9.12
N ARG A 67 0.56 14.09 9.94
CA ARG A 67 1.97 14.32 10.29
C ARG A 67 2.43 13.23 11.25
N GLY A 68 3.68 12.82 11.12
CA GLY A 68 4.32 11.89 12.04
C GLY A 68 4.87 12.53 13.31
N GLU A 69 4.87 13.87 13.40
CA GLU A 69 5.30 14.60 14.59
C GLU A 69 4.55 14.13 15.84
N GLY A 70 5.28 13.68 16.87
CA GLY A 70 4.71 13.19 18.12
C GLY A 70 4.36 11.69 18.12
N ILE A 71 4.42 11.00 16.97
CA ILE A 71 4.23 9.55 16.92
C ILE A 71 5.50 8.86 17.43
N GLN A 72 5.42 8.26 18.62
CA GLN A 72 6.49 7.45 19.19
C GLN A 72 6.50 6.05 18.55
N ASP A 73 6.99 5.95 17.32
CA ASP A 73 7.22 4.69 16.62
C ASP A 73 8.67 4.54 16.18
N ARG A 74 9.15 3.30 16.11
CA ARG A 74 10.53 3.00 15.68
C ARG A 74 10.78 3.29 14.21
N LEU A 75 9.72 3.36 13.38
CA LEU A 75 9.84 3.80 11.99
C LEU A 75 10.02 5.32 11.87
N ASN A 76 9.94 6.06 12.99
CA ASN A 76 10.13 7.51 13.06
C ASN A 76 9.43 8.25 11.90
N PRO A 77 8.10 8.15 11.80
CA PRO A 77 7.36 8.63 10.64
C PRO A 77 7.52 10.15 10.48
N ASP A 78 7.73 10.59 9.24
CA ASP A 78 7.55 11.98 8.83
C ASP A 78 6.08 12.23 8.50
N THR A 79 5.52 11.35 7.67
CA THR A 79 4.14 11.44 7.19
C THR A 79 3.52 10.05 7.16
N VAL A 80 2.23 9.97 7.49
CA VAL A 80 1.46 8.72 7.45
C VAL A 80 0.22 8.92 6.60
N GLN A 81 0.02 8.08 5.60
CA GLN A 81 -1.21 8.03 4.83
C GLN A 81 -2.01 6.79 5.21
N VAL A 82 -3.28 6.99 5.58
CA VAL A 82 -4.24 5.92 5.89
C VAL A 82 -5.24 5.83 4.75
N ASN A 83 -5.22 4.72 4.02
CA ASN A 83 -6.20 4.41 3.00
C ASN A 83 -7.42 3.76 3.64
N ILE A 84 -8.61 4.19 3.22
CA ILE A 84 -9.88 3.75 3.80
C ILE A 84 -10.87 3.38 2.70
N ASP A 85 -11.77 2.47 3.06
CA ASP A 85 -12.99 2.22 2.33
C ASP A 85 -13.91 3.45 2.44
N PRO A 86 -14.32 4.08 1.34
CA PRO A 86 -15.05 5.35 1.40
C PRO A 86 -16.43 5.22 2.04
N ASP A 87 -17.05 4.03 1.97
CA ASP A 87 -18.38 3.79 2.50
C ASP A 87 -18.33 3.38 3.98
N SER A 88 -17.53 2.36 4.29
CA SER A 88 -17.46 1.80 5.66
C SER A 88 -16.45 2.52 6.56
N LYS A 89 -15.59 3.38 6.00
CA LYS A 89 -14.46 4.05 6.69
C LYS A 89 -13.47 3.09 7.35
N VAL A 90 -13.49 1.81 6.97
CA VAL A 90 -12.53 0.80 7.42
C VAL A 90 -11.18 1.03 6.76
N ILE A 91 -10.10 0.91 7.53
CA ILE A 91 -8.73 1.05 7.04
C ILE A 91 -8.40 -0.13 6.11
N ARG A 92 -7.92 0.19 4.91
CA ARG A 92 -7.49 -0.76 3.87
C ARG A 92 -5.97 -0.81 3.68
N GLY A 93 -5.26 0.22 4.15
CA GLY A 93 -3.81 0.25 4.10
C GLY A 93 -3.25 1.43 4.87
N ILE A 94 -2.02 1.28 5.35
CA ILE A 94 -1.28 2.34 6.04
C ILE A 94 0.09 2.46 5.37
N PHE A 95 0.39 3.66 4.91
CA PHE A 95 1.61 4.04 4.23
C PHE A 95 2.39 4.93 5.18
N VAL A 96 3.48 4.41 5.73
CA VAL A 96 4.37 5.13 6.63
C VAL A 96 5.56 5.60 5.82
N PHE A 97 5.71 6.93 5.70
CA PHE A 97 6.88 7.57 5.11
C PHE A 97 7.82 7.97 6.25
N PRO A 98 8.93 7.26 6.45
CA PRO A 98 9.87 7.55 7.54
C PRO A 98 10.56 8.91 7.34
N LEU A 99 11.00 9.51 8.45
CA LEU A 99 11.97 10.61 8.40
C LEU A 99 13.25 10.13 7.71
N TRP A 100 13.89 11.06 7.01
CA TRP A 100 15.10 10.76 6.26
C TRP A 100 16.20 10.20 7.19
N GLY A 101 16.85 9.11 6.75
CA GLY A 101 17.89 8.43 7.51
C GLY A 101 17.46 7.12 8.18
N VAL A 102 16.19 6.73 8.13
CA VAL A 102 15.79 5.36 8.53
C VAL A 102 16.32 4.36 7.50
N THR A 103 16.98 3.29 7.96
CA THR A 103 17.70 2.35 7.10
C THR A 103 17.16 0.92 7.17
N ASN A 104 17.57 0.07 6.23
CA ASN A 104 17.31 -1.37 6.28
C ASN A 104 17.78 -2.04 7.59
N ALA A 105 18.84 -1.53 8.25
CA ALA A 105 19.30 -2.03 9.54
C ALA A 105 18.29 -1.75 10.67
N ASP A 106 17.61 -0.60 10.64
CA ASP A 106 16.57 -0.24 11.60
C ASP A 106 15.31 -1.09 11.38
N ILE A 107 14.95 -1.30 10.11
CA ILE A 107 13.85 -2.17 9.71
C ILE A 107 14.06 -3.61 10.18
N ARG A 108 15.27 -4.17 10.03
CA ARG A 108 15.56 -5.54 10.49
C ARG A 108 15.56 -5.69 12.01
N LYS A 109 15.72 -4.60 12.77
CA LYS A 109 15.49 -4.59 14.23
C LYS A 109 14.00 -4.47 14.56
N TYR A 110 13.24 -3.82 13.69
CA TYR A 110 11.80 -3.66 13.82
C TYR A 110 11.06 -4.99 13.54
N PHE A 111 11.25 -5.53 12.34
CA PHE A 111 10.74 -6.82 11.93
C PHE A 111 11.73 -7.89 12.35
N LYS A 112 11.40 -8.64 13.41
CA LYS A 112 12.29 -9.61 14.09
C LYS A 112 12.82 -10.73 13.19
N LYS A 113 12.33 -10.85 11.96
CA LYS A 113 12.73 -11.83 10.95
C LYS A 113 13.10 -11.11 9.67
N LYS A 114 14.06 -11.68 8.94
CA LYS A 114 14.36 -11.22 7.59
C LYS A 114 13.16 -11.46 6.68
N GLY A 115 12.74 -10.43 5.97
CA GLY A 115 11.75 -10.54 4.91
C GLY A 115 12.36 -11.02 3.61
N GLU A 116 11.51 -11.30 2.63
CA GLU A 116 11.93 -11.71 1.31
C GLU A 116 12.36 -10.49 0.49
N VAL A 117 13.61 -10.50 0.03
CA VAL A 117 14.16 -9.40 -0.77
C VAL A 117 13.81 -9.62 -2.24
N THR A 118 13.23 -8.60 -2.86
CA THR A 118 12.87 -8.58 -4.28
C THR A 118 12.92 -7.16 -4.84
N THR A 119 12.56 -6.97 -6.10
CA THR A 119 12.33 -5.63 -6.66
C THR A 119 10.85 -5.29 -6.60
N TYR A 120 10.54 -4.00 -6.57
CA TYR A 120 9.14 -3.55 -6.54
C TYR A 120 8.34 -4.05 -7.74
N GLY A 121 8.95 -4.08 -8.94
CA GLY A 121 8.35 -4.66 -10.14
C GLY A 121 8.03 -6.15 -9.98
N ALA A 122 9.00 -6.95 -9.51
CA ALA A 122 8.81 -8.39 -9.29
C ALA A 122 7.75 -8.69 -8.22
N PHE A 123 7.69 -7.88 -7.16
CA PHE A 123 6.61 -7.95 -6.17
C PHE A 123 5.24 -7.69 -6.81
N LEU A 124 5.10 -6.63 -7.61
CA LEU A 124 3.85 -6.29 -8.30
C LEU A 124 3.40 -7.39 -9.27
N ASP A 125 4.33 -7.98 -10.02
CA ASP A 125 4.05 -9.11 -10.91
C ASP A 125 3.54 -10.32 -10.11
N GLY A 126 4.16 -10.62 -8.97
CA GLY A 126 3.80 -11.73 -8.09
C GLY A 126 2.37 -11.65 -7.55
N ILE A 127 1.84 -10.43 -7.35
CA ILE A 127 0.46 -10.20 -6.89
C ILE A 127 -0.54 -10.00 -8.05
N GLY A 128 -0.12 -10.22 -9.29
CA GLY A 128 -0.97 -10.07 -10.48
C GLY A 128 -1.35 -8.62 -10.80
N GLY A 129 -0.53 -7.65 -10.39
CA GLY A 129 -0.77 -6.22 -10.61
C GLY A 129 -0.51 -5.79 -12.05
N ASN A 130 -1.42 -5.00 -12.63
CA ASN A 130 -1.11 -4.21 -13.83
C ASN A 130 -0.25 -3.00 -13.42
N TYR A 131 0.85 -2.77 -14.14
CA TYR A 131 1.76 -1.62 -13.95
C TYR A 131 0.99 -0.30 -14.02
N GLY A 132 0.67 0.22 -12.85
CA GLY A 132 -0.31 1.30 -12.73
C GLY A 132 -0.19 2.15 -11.48
N ALA A 133 0.63 1.78 -10.49
CA ALA A 133 1.14 2.64 -9.43
C ALA A 133 0.04 3.28 -8.49
N GLY A 134 0.38 3.69 -7.27
CA GLY A 134 -0.32 4.77 -6.53
C GLY A 134 -1.65 4.49 -5.90
N THR A 135 -1.64 4.18 -4.61
CA THR A 135 -2.67 4.45 -3.57
C THR A 135 -4.17 4.39 -3.95
N ARG A 136 -4.50 3.65 -5.01
CA ARG A 136 -5.78 3.13 -5.50
C ARG A 136 -5.43 1.92 -6.38
N CYS A 137 -6.39 1.03 -6.63
CA CYS A 137 -6.29 -0.07 -7.60
C CYS A 137 -6.11 0.40 -9.09
N GLY A 138 -5.50 1.56 -9.37
CA GLY A 138 -5.32 2.00 -10.76
C GLY A 138 -4.58 3.30 -11.09
N GLN A 139 -3.88 4.03 -10.18
CA GLN A 139 -3.19 5.28 -10.57
C GLN A 139 -1.97 5.73 -9.73
N LYS A 140 -0.74 5.63 -10.27
CA LYS A 140 0.36 6.59 -10.07
C LYS A 140 1.05 6.67 -8.67
N LEU A 141 1.90 5.75 -8.22
CA LEU A 141 2.83 5.94 -7.09
C LEU A 141 3.93 6.71 -7.78
N HIS A 142 3.75 8.01 -7.90
CA HIS A 142 4.57 8.88 -8.73
C HIS A 142 6.06 8.95 -8.29
N TYR A 143 6.48 8.10 -7.33
CA TYR A 143 7.78 8.17 -6.68
C TYR A 143 8.52 6.83 -6.54
N MET A 144 7.90 5.69 -6.87
CA MET A 144 8.56 4.37 -6.73
C MET A 144 8.91 3.83 -8.12
N GLN A 145 10.20 3.62 -8.36
CA GLN A 145 10.68 2.99 -9.58
C GLN A 145 10.52 1.47 -9.44
N LEU A 146 10.38 0.75 -10.55
CA LEU A 146 10.15 -0.70 -10.52
C LEU A 146 11.40 -1.45 -10.07
N GLU A 147 12.56 -0.86 -10.28
CA GLU A 147 13.87 -1.30 -9.87
C GLU A 147 14.17 -1.03 -8.38
N ASN A 148 13.31 -0.29 -7.66
CA ASN A 148 13.50 -0.11 -6.21
C ASN A 148 13.52 -1.48 -5.52
N MET A 149 14.56 -1.70 -4.72
CA MET A 149 14.63 -2.86 -3.84
C MET A 149 13.52 -2.79 -2.80
N CYS A 150 12.90 -3.92 -2.49
CA CYS A 150 11.94 -4.05 -1.42
C CYS A 150 12.16 -5.34 -0.63
N GLU A 151 11.67 -5.34 0.62
CA GLU A 151 11.68 -6.49 1.51
C GLU A 151 10.23 -6.76 1.97
N VAL A 152 9.74 -7.98 1.72
CA VAL A 152 8.38 -8.42 2.04
C VAL A 152 8.37 -9.16 3.38
N TYR A 153 7.60 -8.65 4.34
CA TYR A 153 7.42 -9.23 5.66
C TYR A 153 6.02 -9.82 5.76
N GLU A 154 5.83 -11.02 5.20
CA GLU A 154 4.51 -11.65 5.07
C GLU A 154 3.79 -11.82 6.42
N LYS A 155 4.52 -12.17 7.48
CA LYS A 155 3.93 -12.44 8.81
C LYS A 155 3.39 -11.18 9.46
N GLU A 156 4.10 -10.07 9.27
CA GLU A 156 3.75 -8.76 9.78
C GLU A 156 2.83 -7.99 8.82
N GLY A 157 2.63 -8.54 7.63
CA GLY A 157 1.79 -7.95 6.62
C GLY A 157 2.31 -6.63 6.06
N ALA A 158 3.64 -6.53 5.92
CA ALA A 158 4.32 -5.30 5.56
C ALA A 158 5.20 -5.46 4.32
N LEU A 159 5.26 -4.39 3.52
CA LEU A 159 6.22 -4.22 2.43
C LEU A 159 7.09 -3.01 2.75
N VAL A 160 8.40 -3.20 2.77
CA VAL A 160 9.36 -2.12 2.93
C VAL A 160 10.00 -1.86 1.59
N ILE A 161 10.05 -0.60 1.16
CA ILE A 161 10.68 -0.22 -0.10
C ILE A 161 11.80 0.79 0.18
N TYR A 162 12.95 0.56 -0.43
CA TYR A 162 14.16 1.36 -0.24
C TYR A 162 14.34 2.37 -1.37
N ASP A 163 15.02 3.48 -1.12
CA ASP A 163 15.44 4.43 -2.17
C ASP A 163 16.63 3.84 -2.96
N SER A 164 16.59 3.97 -4.28
CA SER A 164 17.58 3.44 -5.22
C SER A 164 18.86 4.30 -5.32
N ARG A 165 18.84 5.50 -4.72
CA ARG A 165 19.85 6.55 -4.96
C ARG A 165 20.99 6.61 -3.96
N ASP A 166 20.96 5.80 -2.89
CA ASP A 166 21.98 5.85 -1.85
C ASP A 166 22.54 4.44 -1.56
N LEU A 167 23.46 4.01 -2.42
CA LEU A 167 24.13 2.70 -2.34
C LEU A 167 25.53 2.77 -1.72
N ALA A 168 25.98 3.96 -1.29
CA ALA A 168 27.38 4.20 -0.91
C ALA A 168 27.78 3.60 0.45
N SER A 169 26.82 3.23 1.30
CA SER A 169 27.05 2.87 2.71
C SER A 169 26.74 1.41 3.07
N GLU A 170 26.42 0.55 2.08
CA GLU A 170 25.80 -0.78 2.29
C GLU A 170 24.44 -0.74 3.04
N GLN A 171 23.96 0.44 3.42
CA GLN A 171 22.69 0.67 4.09
C GLN A 171 21.72 1.34 3.14
N GLU A 172 20.62 0.66 2.87
CA GLU A 172 19.57 1.16 2.00
C GLU A 172 18.62 2.03 2.82
N VAL A 173 18.41 3.27 2.37
CA VAL A 173 17.47 4.21 3.02
C VAL A 173 16.04 3.76 2.75
N VAL A 174 15.23 3.70 3.79
CA VAL A 174 13.82 3.34 3.68
C VAL A 174 13.04 4.51 3.13
N LYS A 175 12.30 4.27 2.06
CA LYS A 175 11.46 5.25 1.41
C LYS A 175 10.00 5.14 1.84
N LEU A 176 9.53 3.92 2.04
CA LEU A 176 8.14 3.63 2.40
C LEU A 176 8.06 2.30 3.17
N VAL A 177 7.21 2.27 4.19
CA VAL A 177 6.71 1.03 4.79
C VAL A 177 5.20 0.99 4.58
N LEU A 178 4.72 -0.06 3.91
CA LEU A 178 3.31 -0.28 3.62
C LEU A 178 2.79 -1.43 4.47
N PHE A 179 1.78 -1.18 5.28
CA PHE A 179 0.95 -2.21 5.92
C PHE A 179 -0.35 -2.34 5.15
N CYS A 180 -0.68 -3.54 4.72
CA CYS A 180 -1.94 -3.80 4.01
C CYS A 180 -2.50 -5.16 4.40
N GLY A 181 -3.75 -5.40 4.02
CA GLY A 181 -4.47 -6.62 4.31
C GLY A 181 -5.55 -6.91 3.28
N GLN A 182 -6.28 -8.01 3.50
CA GLN A 182 -7.27 -8.57 2.58
C GLN A 182 -8.45 -7.63 2.31
#